data_AF-A0A1G8LJK6-F1
#
_entry.id   AF-A0A1G8LJK6-F1
#
_cell.length_a   1.000
_cell.length_b   1.000
_cell.length_c   1.000
_cell.angle_alpha   90.00
_cell.angle_beta   90.00
_cell.angle_gamma   90.00
#
_symmetry.space_group_name_H-M   'P 1'
#
loop_
_entity.id
_entity.type
_entity.pdbx_description
1 polymer ?
#
loop_
_entity_poly.entity_id
_entity_poly.type
_entity_poly.pdbx_seq_one_letter_code
_entity_poly.pdbx_strand_id
1 'polypeptide(L)'
;MSLEDSVRLIVEELLKGMDQQKSQNSSTNLPLANSANNNECEIKDLAEIDLQRYLQVPDPVNKDLYEEMKLSTPARIGVWRCGPRPLTDTLLRFRADHAVAQDSVLGVVPEEFPAKYNMVPIQTLCSSKDEYLTRPDLGRKLDDENLGILAKGCPKGATVQIIVSDGLSSKAVEANIPNLLPALTQGLEGMGVKLGTPIFVRNGRVAIMDTIGEELKPEVAVILIGERPGLGTAESMSAYIGYNPRLGMVESERTVISNIHKGGTPAAEAGAHLASLIKRILDAKASGVNLE
;
A
#
# COMPACT_ATOMS: atom_id res chain seq x y z
N MET A 1 48.47 50.45 -11.51
CA MET A 1 47.05 50.49 -11.11
C MET A 1 46.93 49.68 -9.84
N SER A 2 46.47 50.28 -8.74
CA SER A 2 46.33 49.51 -7.49
C SER A 2 45.17 48.51 -7.62
N LEU A 3 45.16 47.47 -6.79
CA LEU A 3 44.08 46.47 -6.78
C LEU A 3 42.71 47.14 -6.52
N GLU A 4 42.70 48.21 -5.73
CA GLU A 4 41.51 49.00 -5.38
C GLU A 4 40.95 49.76 -6.59
N ASP A 5 41.81 50.28 -7.46
CA ASP A 5 41.39 50.97 -8.70
C ASP A 5 40.72 50.01 -9.68
N SER A 6 41.19 48.75 -9.73
CA SER A 6 40.67 47.72 -10.62
C SER A 6 39.28 47.23 -10.17
N VAL A 7 39.09 47.07 -8.86
CA VAL A 7 37.79 46.70 -8.28
C VAL A 7 36.77 47.81 -8.48
N ARG A 8 37.17 49.08 -8.34
CA ARG A 8 36.27 50.22 -8.51
C ARG A 8 35.77 50.37 -9.95
N LEU A 9 36.64 50.14 -10.93
CA LEU A 9 36.29 50.12 -12.35
C LEU A 9 35.27 49.02 -12.70
N ILE A 10 35.45 47.81 -12.15
CA ILE A 10 34.53 46.69 -12.38
C ILE A 10 33.14 46.95 -11.77
N VAL A 11 33.08 47.59 -10.59
CA VAL A 11 31.82 47.95 -9.94
C VAL A 11 31.08 49.06 -10.70
N GLU A 12 31.78 50.07 -11.22
CA GLU A 12 31.17 51.12 -12.04
C GLU A 12 30.65 50.59 -13.39
N GLU A 13 31.32 49.61 -13.98
CA GLU A 13 30.90 48.97 -15.24
C GLU A 13 29.65 48.08 -15.04
N LEU A 14 29.58 47.36 -13.92
CA LEU A 14 28.39 46.58 -13.52
C LEU A 14 27.17 47.47 -13.24
N LEU A 15 27.36 48.62 -12.58
CA LEU A 15 26.27 49.55 -12.30
C LEU A 15 25.75 50.25 -13.57
N LYS A 16 26.63 50.56 -14.53
CA LYS A 16 26.22 51.09 -15.85
C LYS A 16 25.43 50.08 -16.69
N GLY A 17 25.73 48.79 -16.57
CA GLY A 17 24.98 47.72 -17.24
C GLY A 17 23.54 47.54 -16.73
N MET A 18 23.29 47.86 -15.45
CA MET A 18 21.97 47.70 -14.81
C MET A 18 20.98 48.82 -15.19
N ASP A 19 21.45 50.04 -15.49
CA ASP A 19 20.58 51.16 -15.87
C ASP A 19 20.22 51.18 -17.37
N GLN A 20 21.05 50.58 -18.24
CA GLN A 20 20.76 50.50 -19.68
C GLN A 20 19.69 49.44 -20.02
N GLN A 21 19.55 48.37 -19.22
CA GLN A 21 18.50 47.36 -19.44
C GLN A 21 17.09 47.85 -19.08
N LYS A 22 16.94 48.94 -18.32
CA LYS A 22 15.63 49.51 -17.97
C LYS A 22 15.03 50.44 -19.05
N SER A 23 15.81 50.85 -20.05
CA SER A 23 15.40 51.92 -20.99
C SER A 23 15.18 51.48 -22.45
N GLN A 24 15.32 50.20 -22.80
CA GLN A 24 15.07 49.71 -24.16
C GLN A 24 14.20 48.45 -24.15
N ASN A 25 12.88 48.63 -24.04
CA ASN A 25 11.92 48.01 -24.95
C ASN A 25 10.53 48.61 -24.77
N SER A 26 10.27 49.61 -25.61
CA SER A 26 9.01 50.27 -25.87
C SER A 26 8.06 49.37 -26.69
N SER A 27 6.84 49.21 -26.15
CA SER A 27 5.54 49.09 -26.82
C SER A 27 5.49 48.65 -28.31
N THR A 28 5.09 47.40 -28.54
CA THR A 28 4.13 47.05 -29.61
C THR A 28 2.78 46.74 -28.97
N ASN A 29 1.81 47.64 -29.17
CA ASN A 29 0.44 47.51 -28.67
C ASN A 29 -0.30 46.40 -29.45
N LEU A 30 -0.41 45.21 -28.86
CA LEU A 30 -1.66 44.46 -28.89
C LEU A 30 -2.41 44.79 -27.59
N PRO A 31 -3.76 44.82 -27.58
CA PRO A 31 -4.50 45.07 -26.35
C PRO A 31 -4.32 43.87 -25.41
N LEU A 32 -3.23 43.90 -24.64
CA LEU A 32 -3.11 43.16 -23.40
C LEU A 32 -4.19 43.73 -22.49
N ALA A 33 -5.22 42.93 -22.25
CA ALA A 33 -6.22 43.21 -21.25
C ALA A 33 -5.50 43.44 -19.91
N ASN A 34 -5.28 44.70 -19.59
CA ASN A 34 -4.96 45.17 -18.25
C ASN A 34 -6.21 44.98 -17.39
N SER A 35 -6.44 43.74 -17.01
CA SER A 35 -7.16 43.36 -15.81
C SER A 35 -6.21 42.44 -15.05
N ALA A 36 -5.20 43.03 -14.40
CA ALA A 36 -4.56 42.41 -13.26
C ALA A 36 -5.61 42.35 -12.13
N ASN A 37 -6.60 41.47 -12.31
CA ASN A 37 -7.26 40.88 -11.17
C ASN A 37 -6.15 40.09 -10.47
N ASN A 38 -5.79 40.50 -9.26
CA ASN A 38 -5.17 39.64 -8.26
C ASN A 38 -6.17 38.54 -7.85
N ASN A 39 -6.69 37.81 -8.82
CA ASN A 39 -7.27 36.51 -8.58
C ASN A 39 -6.06 35.60 -8.58
N GLU A 40 -5.46 35.37 -7.42
CA GLU A 40 -4.72 34.14 -7.20
C GLU A 40 -5.62 33.02 -7.74
N CYS A 41 -5.22 32.46 -8.88
CA CYS A 41 -5.98 31.38 -9.49
C CYS A 41 -5.74 30.18 -8.58
N GLU A 42 -6.60 30.05 -7.58
CA GLU A 42 -6.56 28.98 -6.59
C GLU A 42 -6.63 27.65 -7.36
N ILE A 43 -5.47 26.98 -7.47
CA ILE A 43 -5.38 25.69 -8.14
C ILE A 43 -6.09 24.70 -7.23
N LYS A 44 -7.30 24.30 -7.60
CA LYS A 44 -8.10 23.33 -6.84
C LYS A 44 -7.35 22.01 -6.76
N ASP A 45 -7.24 21.47 -5.55
CA ASP A 45 -6.70 20.12 -5.37
C ASP A 45 -7.70 19.11 -5.95
N LEU A 46 -7.23 18.33 -6.92
CA LEU A 46 -8.02 17.29 -7.54
C LEU A 46 -8.39 16.20 -6.53
N ALA A 47 -7.59 16.00 -5.47
CA ALA A 47 -7.78 15.00 -4.44
C ALA A 47 -9.03 15.26 -3.58
N GLU A 48 -9.41 16.52 -3.38
CA GLU A 48 -10.56 16.95 -2.56
C GLU A 48 -11.91 16.60 -3.18
N ILE A 49 -11.95 16.38 -4.50
CA ILE A 49 -13.19 16.02 -5.20
C ILE A 49 -13.60 14.60 -4.81
N ASP A 50 -14.77 14.49 -4.18
CA ASP A 50 -15.42 13.19 -3.95
C ASP A 50 -15.91 12.60 -5.28
N LEU A 51 -15.13 11.66 -5.81
CA LEU A 51 -15.41 10.99 -7.08
C LEU A 51 -16.71 10.18 -7.06
N GLN A 52 -17.21 9.77 -5.89
CA GLN A 52 -18.50 9.06 -5.78
C GLN A 52 -19.69 10.01 -5.93
N ARG A 53 -19.49 11.32 -5.74
CA ARG A 53 -20.54 12.34 -5.90
C ARG A 53 -20.35 13.21 -7.15
N TYR A 54 -19.19 13.14 -7.79
CA TYR A 54 -18.87 13.97 -8.94
C TYR A 54 -19.41 13.39 -10.27
N LEU A 55 -20.59 13.84 -10.71
CA LEU A 55 -21.19 13.46 -11.99
C LEU A 55 -20.84 14.49 -13.09
N GLN A 56 -20.16 14.06 -14.14
CA GLN A 56 -19.70 14.93 -15.24
C GLN A 56 -20.53 14.78 -16.52
N VAL A 57 -21.40 13.77 -16.58
CA VAL A 57 -22.23 13.51 -17.76
C VAL A 57 -23.21 14.67 -17.96
N PRO A 58 -23.19 15.37 -19.10
CA PRO A 58 -24.14 16.43 -19.40
C PRO A 58 -25.50 15.81 -19.73
N ASP A 59 -26.57 16.45 -19.23
CA ASP A 59 -27.97 16.09 -19.48
C ASP A 59 -28.26 14.57 -19.41
N PRO A 60 -27.93 13.91 -18.28
CA PRO A 60 -28.16 12.47 -18.13
C PRO A 60 -29.68 12.19 -18.18
N VAL A 61 -30.07 11.17 -18.94
CA VAL A 61 -31.48 10.77 -19.14
C VAL A 61 -32.21 10.56 -17.81
N ASN A 62 -31.53 9.95 -16.84
CA ASN A 62 -32.02 9.81 -15.47
C ASN A 62 -30.87 10.15 -14.52
N LYS A 63 -30.85 11.39 -14.03
CA LYS A 63 -29.79 11.90 -13.16
C LYS A 63 -29.78 11.19 -11.81
N ASP A 64 -30.93 11.07 -11.17
CA ASP A 64 -31.08 10.54 -9.82
C ASP A 64 -30.57 9.10 -9.71
N LEU A 65 -30.96 8.25 -10.68
CA LEU A 65 -30.48 6.87 -10.75
C LEU A 65 -28.96 6.80 -10.96
N TYR A 66 -28.39 7.73 -11.74
CA TYR A 66 -26.95 7.71 -11.99
C TYR A 66 -26.16 8.12 -10.74
N GLU A 67 -26.65 9.10 -9.98
CA GLU A 67 -26.07 9.48 -8.69
C GLU A 67 -26.16 8.33 -7.67
N GLU A 68 -27.28 7.60 -7.63
CA GLU A 68 -27.41 6.39 -6.81
C GLU A 68 -26.40 5.31 -7.21
N MET A 69 -26.27 5.04 -8.52
CA MET A 69 -25.26 4.10 -9.03
C MET A 69 -23.85 4.51 -8.62
N LYS A 70 -23.52 5.81 -8.69
CA LYS A 70 -22.20 6.30 -8.28
C LYS A 70 -21.92 6.08 -6.80
N LEU A 71 -22.92 6.23 -5.92
CA LEU A 71 -22.77 5.95 -4.49
C LEU A 71 -22.61 4.45 -4.20
N SER A 72 -23.16 3.58 -5.06
CA SER A 72 -23.10 2.12 -4.90
C SER A 72 -21.73 1.49 -5.21
N THR A 73 -20.80 2.24 -5.81
CA THR A 73 -19.51 1.68 -6.25
C THR A 73 -18.35 2.65 -6.05
N PRO A 74 -17.14 2.16 -5.71
CA PRO A 74 -15.92 2.98 -5.75
C PRO A 74 -15.37 3.17 -7.17
N ALA A 75 -15.94 2.49 -8.18
CA ALA A 75 -15.52 2.63 -9.57
C ALA A 75 -15.81 4.05 -10.10
N ARG A 76 -14.93 4.56 -10.97
CA ARG A 76 -15.05 5.91 -11.55
C ARG A 76 -16.07 5.96 -12.68
N ILE A 77 -17.32 5.62 -12.39
CA ILE A 77 -18.44 5.77 -13.32
C ILE A 77 -18.99 7.20 -13.29
N GLY A 78 -19.77 7.60 -14.29
CA GLY A 78 -20.30 8.98 -14.37
C GLY A 78 -19.26 10.06 -14.69
N VAL A 79 -18.03 9.64 -15.05
CA VAL A 79 -17.06 10.49 -15.73
C VAL A 79 -17.44 10.59 -17.20
N TRP A 80 -17.19 11.74 -17.82
CA TRP A 80 -17.60 11.98 -19.21
C TRP A 80 -16.44 11.84 -20.20
N ARG A 81 -16.63 12.33 -21.42
CA ARG A 81 -15.72 12.14 -22.54
C ARG A 81 -15.63 13.37 -23.44
N CYS A 82 -14.47 13.55 -24.06
CA CYS A 82 -14.27 14.38 -25.24
C CYS A 82 -14.04 13.43 -26.44
N GLY A 83 -15.03 13.31 -27.33
CA GLY A 83 -15.03 12.26 -28.34
C GLY A 83 -15.01 10.87 -27.68
N PRO A 84 -14.06 9.96 -28.02
CA PRO A 84 -13.87 8.67 -27.36
C PRO A 84 -12.87 8.71 -26.19
N ARG A 85 -12.38 9.89 -25.76
CA ARG A 85 -11.34 10.03 -24.72
C ARG A 85 -11.91 10.57 -23.41
N PRO A 86 -11.33 10.24 -22.25
CA PRO A 86 -11.72 10.85 -20.97
C PRO A 86 -11.56 12.36 -20.99
N LEU A 87 -12.29 13.06 -20.12
CA LEU A 87 -12.05 14.48 -19.87
C LEU A 87 -10.67 14.71 -19.22
N THR A 88 -10.15 15.93 -19.38
CA THR A 88 -8.82 16.31 -18.88
C THR A 88 -8.74 16.20 -17.36
N ASP A 89 -9.77 16.63 -16.64
CA ASP A 89 -9.80 16.57 -15.17
C ASP A 89 -9.83 15.12 -14.66
N THR A 90 -10.61 14.25 -15.30
CA THR A 90 -10.61 12.81 -15.02
C THR A 90 -9.23 12.21 -15.22
N LEU A 91 -8.54 12.58 -16.30
CA LEU A 91 -7.19 12.09 -16.60
C LEU A 91 -6.15 12.62 -15.62
N LEU A 92 -6.22 13.89 -15.23
CA LEU A 92 -5.33 14.48 -14.24
C LEU A 92 -5.52 13.83 -12.87
N ARG A 93 -6.78 13.64 -12.45
CA ARG A 93 -7.09 12.94 -11.20
C ARG A 93 -6.57 11.50 -11.23
N PHE A 94 -6.75 10.79 -12.34
CA PHE A 94 -6.19 9.45 -12.53
C PHE A 94 -4.66 9.43 -12.37
N ARG A 95 -3.96 10.40 -12.95
CA ARG A 95 -2.49 10.50 -12.81
C ARG A 95 -2.05 10.83 -11.40
N ALA A 96 -2.78 11.70 -10.69
CA ALA A 96 -2.50 12.03 -9.30
C ALA A 96 -2.63 10.79 -8.41
N ASP A 97 -3.76 10.07 -8.50
CA ASP A 97 -3.96 8.84 -7.72
C ASP A 97 -2.94 7.75 -8.09
N HIS A 98 -2.51 7.70 -9.37
CA HIS A 98 -1.47 6.77 -9.81
C HIS A 98 -0.11 7.08 -9.19
N ALA A 99 0.26 8.35 -9.05
CA ALA A 99 1.49 8.74 -8.36
C ALA A 99 1.47 8.28 -6.89
N VAL A 100 0.35 8.52 -6.19
CA VAL A 100 0.16 8.06 -4.80
C VAL A 100 0.23 6.53 -4.70
N ALA A 101 -0.33 5.81 -5.67
CA ALA A 101 -0.25 4.36 -5.72
C ALA A 101 1.20 3.87 -5.93
N GLN A 102 1.97 4.54 -6.80
CA GLN A 102 3.40 4.22 -7.00
C GLN A 102 4.23 4.44 -5.73
N ASP A 103 4.05 5.58 -5.05
CA ASP A 103 4.76 5.87 -3.81
C ASP A 103 4.47 4.82 -2.73
N SER A 104 3.24 4.29 -2.71
CA SER A 104 2.83 3.28 -1.74
C SER A 104 3.52 1.92 -1.96
N VAL A 105 4.02 1.62 -3.17
CA VAL A 105 4.78 0.38 -3.45
C VAL A 105 6.15 0.40 -2.76
N LEU A 106 6.76 1.57 -2.64
CA LEU A 106 8.09 1.75 -2.04
C LEU A 106 8.05 1.99 -0.52
N GLY A 107 6.84 2.03 0.06
CA GLY A 107 6.64 2.15 1.50
C GLY A 107 7.29 1.00 2.28
N VAL A 108 7.81 1.34 3.46
CA VAL A 108 8.42 0.41 4.40
C VAL A 108 7.69 0.53 5.74
N VAL A 109 7.41 -0.62 6.36
CA VAL A 109 6.82 -0.64 7.70
C VAL A 109 7.87 -0.17 8.72
N PRO A 110 7.54 0.76 9.64
CA PRO A 110 8.46 1.25 10.67
C PRO A 110 9.08 0.11 11.51
N GLU A 111 10.33 0.29 11.94
CA GLU A 111 11.08 -0.74 12.68
C GLU A 111 10.49 -1.06 14.06
N GLU A 112 9.80 -0.10 14.66
CA GLU A 112 9.10 -0.23 15.93
C GLU A 112 7.79 -1.04 15.83
N PHE A 113 7.27 -1.23 14.62
CA PHE A 113 5.97 -1.86 14.41
C PHE A 113 5.90 -3.31 14.93
N PRO A 114 6.88 -4.19 14.65
CA PRO A 114 6.87 -5.56 15.18
C PRO A 114 6.91 -5.60 16.70
N ALA A 115 7.76 -4.75 17.32
CA ALA A 115 7.88 -4.67 18.77
C ALA A 115 6.56 -4.26 19.44
N LYS A 116 5.83 -3.30 18.83
CA LYS A 116 4.52 -2.85 19.33
C LYS A 116 3.48 -3.97 19.44
N TYR A 117 3.57 -4.99 18.58
CA TYR A 117 2.64 -6.11 18.54
C TYR A 117 3.26 -7.44 18.99
N ASN A 118 4.38 -7.39 19.73
CA ASN A 118 5.10 -8.56 20.24
C ASN A 118 5.45 -9.59 19.15
N MET A 119 5.78 -9.11 17.95
CA MET A 119 6.18 -9.96 16.84
C MET A 119 7.69 -10.15 16.84
N VAL A 120 8.15 -11.35 16.48
CA VAL A 120 9.56 -11.61 16.19
C VAL A 120 9.87 -11.05 14.80
N PRO A 121 10.73 -10.02 14.67
CA PRO A 121 11.09 -9.48 13.37
C PRO A 121 12.15 -10.36 12.70
N ILE A 122 11.90 -10.74 11.45
CA ILE A 122 12.86 -11.39 10.56
C ILE A 122 12.81 -10.75 9.17
N GLN A 123 13.86 -10.96 8.39
CA GLN A 123 13.98 -10.50 7.01
C GLN A 123 14.23 -11.68 6.07
N THR A 124 13.70 -11.59 4.86
CA THR A 124 14.04 -12.54 3.79
C THR A 124 15.43 -12.30 3.23
N LEU A 125 15.85 -13.10 2.25
CA LEU A 125 17.10 -12.87 1.52
C LEU A 125 17.11 -11.55 0.72
N CYS A 126 15.98 -10.84 0.60
CA CYS A 126 15.93 -9.54 -0.05
C CYS A 126 16.52 -8.44 0.85
N SER A 127 17.59 -7.83 0.38
CA SER A 127 18.31 -6.74 1.04
C SER A 127 17.66 -5.36 0.86
N SER A 128 16.88 -5.17 -0.22
CA SER A 128 16.24 -3.91 -0.56
C SER A 128 14.85 -4.12 -1.18
N LYS A 129 14.06 -3.03 -1.24
CA LYS A 129 12.73 -3.05 -1.89
C LYS A 129 12.84 -3.30 -3.39
N ASP A 130 13.86 -2.74 -4.06
CA ASP A 130 14.11 -2.96 -5.49
C ASP A 130 14.42 -4.42 -5.81
N GLU A 131 15.25 -5.06 -4.97
CA GLU A 131 15.51 -6.49 -5.07
C GLU A 131 14.24 -7.29 -4.82
N TYR A 132 13.45 -6.95 -3.80
CA TYR A 132 12.20 -7.63 -3.50
C TYR A 132 11.19 -7.59 -4.66
N LEU A 133 11.11 -6.47 -5.39
CA LEU A 133 10.22 -6.32 -6.55
C LEU A 133 10.66 -7.15 -7.76
N THR A 134 11.96 -7.37 -7.92
CA THR A 134 12.54 -8.06 -9.10
C THR A 134 12.90 -9.53 -8.84
N ARG A 135 13.08 -9.93 -7.58
CA ARG A 135 13.54 -11.26 -7.15
C ARG A 135 12.53 -11.93 -6.22
N PRO A 136 11.38 -12.41 -6.76
CA PRO A 136 10.37 -13.09 -5.96
C PRO A 136 10.87 -14.42 -5.37
N ASP A 137 11.96 -14.99 -5.88
CA ASP A 137 12.61 -16.20 -5.38
C ASP A 137 13.32 -15.96 -4.04
N LEU A 138 13.93 -14.78 -3.84
CA LEU A 138 14.61 -14.41 -2.60
C LEU A 138 13.62 -14.06 -1.49
N GLY A 139 12.49 -13.43 -1.82
CA GLY A 139 11.42 -13.11 -0.87
C GLY A 139 10.66 -14.32 -0.31
N ARG A 140 11.02 -15.55 -0.72
CA ARG A 140 10.45 -16.82 -0.23
C ARG A 140 11.41 -17.59 0.69
N LYS A 141 12.61 -17.06 0.93
CA LYS A 141 13.70 -17.74 1.65
C LYS A 141 14.22 -16.88 2.80
N LEU A 142 14.78 -17.55 3.80
CA LEU A 142 15.51 -16.97 4.92
C LEU A 142 16.98 -17.37 4.83
N ASP A 143 17.87 -16.55 5.38
CA ASP A 143 19.25 -16.94 5.67
C ASP A 143 19.37 -17.67 7.02
N ASP A 144 20.56 -18.19 7.31
CA ASP A 144 20.84 -18.93 8.55
C ASP A 144 20.69 -18.04 9.80
N GLU A 145 20.96 -16.74 9.68
CA GLU A 145 20.80 -15.78 10.79
C GLU A 145 19.33 -15.64 11.18
N ASN A 146 18.45 -15.37 10.20
CA ASN A 146 17.01 -15.22 10.43
C ASN A 146 16.35 -16.53 10.84
N LEU A 147 16.83 -17.68 10.35
CA LEU A 147 16.43 -19.00 10.87
C LEU A 147 16.82 -19.16 12.34
N GLY A 148 18.02 -18.70 12.73
CA GLY A 148 18.47 -18.69 14.12
C GLY A 148 17.64 -17.78 15.03
N ILE A 149 17.19 -16.62 14.54
CA ILE A 149 16.27 -15.73 15.25
C ILE A 149 14.92 -16.43 15.44
N LEU A 150 14.40 -17.06 14.38
CA LEU A 150 13.12 -17.75 14.40
C LEU A 150 13.12 -18.91 15.42
N ALA A 151 14.16 -19.74 15.40
CA ALA A 151 14.30 -20.87 16.31
C ALA A 151 14.43 -20.47 17.79
N LYS A 152 14.97 -19.27 18.08
CA LYS A 152 15.08 -18.73 19.45
C LYS A 152 13.81 -18.03 19.91
N GLY A 153 13.14 -17.31 19.02
CA GLY A 153 12.01 -16.45 19.35
C GLY A 153 10.65 -17.13 19.32
N CYS A 154 10.53 -18.27 18.64
CA CYS A 154 9.24 -18.95 18.43
C CYS A 154 9.27 -20.40 18.92
N PRO A 155 8.25 -20.86 19.67
CA PRO A 155 8.13 -22.27 20.03
C PRO A 155 7.80 -23.13 18.80
N LYS A 156 8.42 -24.32 18.72
CA LYS A 156 8.07 -25.31 17.69
C LYS A 156 6.77 -26.03 18.03
N GLY A 157 6.05 -26.47 17.00
CA GLY A 157 4.82 -27.26 17.13
C GLY A 157 3.63 -26.48 17.67
N ALA A 158 3.52 -25.18 17.37
CA ALA A 158 2.31 -24.42 17.68
C ALA A 158 1.12 -24.92 16.83
N THR A 159 -0.11 -24.85 17.36
CA THR A 159 -1.29 -25.25 16.57
C THR A 159 -1.52 -24.24 15.44
N VAL A 160 -1.41 -22.94 15.73
CA VAL A 160 -1.50 -21.88 14.71
C VAL A 160 -0.31 -20.93 14.81
N GLN A 161 0.36 -20.71 13.69
CA GLN A 161 1.39 -19.70 13.53
C GLN A 161 0.87 -18.50 12.73
N ILE A 162 0.89 -17.31 13.34
CA ILE A 162 0.52 -16.06 12.67
C ILE A 162 1.79 -15.39 12.13
N ILE A 163 1.76 -15.03 10.86
CA ILE A 163 2.84 -14.37 10.13
C ILE A 163 2.27 -13.07 9.57
N VAL A 164 2.99 -11.96 9.72
CA VAL A 164 2.66 -10.66 9.12
C VAL A 164 3.80 -10.28 8.19
N SER A 165 3.48 -9.80 7.00
CA SER A 165 4.50 -9.28 6.08
C SER A 165 4.01 -8.01 5.41
N ASP A 166 4.91 -7.05 5.22
CA ASP A 166 4.65 -5.84 4.43
C ASP A 166 4.20 -6.18 3.01
N GLY A 167 4.78 -7.21 2.42
CA GLY A 167 4.46 -7.60 1.06
C GLY A 167 4.70 -6.46 0.06
N LEU A 168 3.69 -6.19 -0.77
CA LEU A 168 3.72 -5.12 -1.76
C LEU A 168 3.17 -3.78 -1.24
N SER A 169 2.63 -3.74 -0.01
CA SER A 169 2.10 -2.51 0.58
C SER A 169 2.27 -2.46 2.10
N SER A 170 3.14 -1.58 2.59
CA SER A 170 3.31 -1.33 4.04
C SER A 170 2.05 -0.71 4.65
N LYS A 171 1.38 0.18 3.92
CA LYS A 171 0.14 0.86 4.37
C LYS A 171 -0.97 -0.13 4.70
N ALA A 172 -1.06 -1.25 3.98
CA ALA A 172 -2.03 -2.30 4.25
C ALA A 172 -1.82 -2.94 5.63
N VAL A 173 -0.56 -3.18 6.01
CA VAL A 173 -0.20 -3.72 7.32
C VAL A 173 -0.50 -2.70 8.41
N GLU A 174 -0.05 -1.46 8.24
CA GLU A 174 -0.23 -0.38 9.21
C GLU A 174 -1.71 -0.06 9.49
N ALA A 175 -2.56 -0.10 8.45
CA ALA A 175 -3.98 0.20 8.56
C ALA A 175 -4.80 -0.93 9.20
N ASN A 176 -4.48 -2.21 8.90
CA ASN A 176 -5.38 -3.33 9.23
C ASN A 176 -4.93 -4.15 10.44
N ILE A 177 -3.63 -4.42 10.60
CA ILE A 177 -3.13 -5.25 11.71
C ILE A 177 -3.54 -4.75 13.10
N PRO A 178 -3.58 -3.43 13.40
CA PRO A 178 -3.98 -2.96 14.73
C PRO A 178 -5.35 -3.47 15.20
N ASN A 179 -6.28 -3.68 14.26
CA ASN A 179 -7.64 -4.14 14.55
C ASN A 179 -7.83 -5.64 14.24
N LEU A 180 -7.13 -6.16 13.24
CA LEU A 180 -7.27 -7.56 12.83
C LEU A 180 -6.57 -8.52 13.80
N LEU A 181 -5.34 -8.22 14.20
CA LEU A 181 -4.54 -9.13 15.02
C LEU A 181 -5.20 -9.41 16.39
N PRO A 182 -5.69 -8.41 17.15
CA PRO A 182 -6.38 -8.69 18.41
C PRO A 182 -7.64 -9.54 18.22
N ALA A 183 -8.46 -9.25 17.20
CA ALA A 183 -9.68 -9.99 16.92
C ALA A 183 -9.39 -11.47 16.55
N LEU A 184 -8.36 -11.70 15.72
CA LEU A 184 -7.91 -13.04 15.35
C LEU A 184 -7.38 -13.81 16.55
N THR A 185 -6.49 -13.20 17.33
CA THR A 185 -5.88 -13.81 18.52
C THR A 185 -6.93 -14.18 19.55
N GLN A 186 -7.82 -13.24 19.92
CA GLN A 186 -8.90 -13.49 20.88
C GLN A 186 -9.87 -14.57 20.39
N GLY A 187 -10.21 -14.56 19.09
CA GLY A 187 -11.08 -15.57 18.50
C GLY A 187 -10.50 -16.98 18.59
N LEU A 188 -9.20 -17.15 18.28
CA LEU A 188 -8.53 -18.44 18.34
C LEU A 188 -8.31 -18.93 19.78
N GLU A 189 -7.87 -18.05 20.68
CA GLU A 189 -7.71 -18.37 22.10
C GLU A 189 -9.04 -18.77 22.75
N GLY A 190 -10.14 -18.06 22.41
CA GLY A 190 -11.49 -18.40 22.87
C GLY A 190 -11.99 -19.77 22.38
N MET A 191 -11.43 -20.28 21.28
CA MET A 191 -11.69 -21.63 20.76
C MET A 191 -10.71 -22.69 21.31
N GLY A 192 -9.84 -22.31 22.26
CA GLY A 192 -8.85 -23.21 22.86
C GLY A 192 -7.66 -23.54 21.95
N VAL A 193 -7.43 -22.75 20.89
CA VAL A 193 -6.32 -22.96 19.96
C VAL A 193 -5.03 -22.37 20.52
N LYS A 194 -3.95 -23.18 20.56
CA LYS A 194 -2.63 -22.73 21.02
C LYS A 194 -1.89 -21.97 19.92
N LEU A 195 -1.63 -20.69 20.15
CA LEU A 195 -0.90 -19.84 19.22
C LEU A 195 0.62 -19.93 19.42
N GLY A 196 1.37 -19.80 18.32
CA GLY A 196 2.80 -19.50 18.34
C GLY A 196 3.06 -18.01 18.55
N THR A 197 4.32 -17.63 18.79
CA THR A 197 4.71 -16.21 18.83
C THR A 197 4.51 -15.60 17.43
N PRO A 198 3.75 -14.50 17.26
CA PRO A 198 3.60 -13.86 15.96
C PRO A 198 4.94 -13.46 15.34
N ILE A 199 5.05 -13.56 14.02
CA ILE A 199 6.27 -13.26 13.26
C ILE A 199 6.01 -12.08 12.33
N PHE A 200 6.92 -11.11 12.27
CA PHE A 200 6.94 -10.11 11.22
C PHE A 200 8.05 -10.43 10.22
N VAL A 201 7.70 -10.56 8.95
CA VAL A 201 8.63 -10.85 7.85
C VAL A 201 8.74 -9.63 6.95
N ARG A 202 9.90 -8.98 6.97
CA ARG A 202 10.23 -7.92 6.02
C ARG A 202 10.55 -8.51 4.64
N ASN A 203 10.01 -7.90 3.58
CA ASN A 203 10.18 -8.33 2.20
C ASN A 203 9.72 -9.78 1.95
N GLY A 204 8.62 -10.18 2.59
CA GLY A 204 8.05 -11.53 2.48
C GLY A 204 7.17 -11.69 1.24
N ARG A 205 7.22 -12.88 0.62
CA ARG A 205 6.21 -13.39 -0.31
C ARG A 205 5.38 -14.44 0.39
N VAL A 206 4.19 -14.75 -0.11
CA VAL A 206 3.29 -15.74 0.49
C VAL A 206 4.02 -17.04 0.85
N ALA A 207 4.80 -17.59 -0.08
CA ALA A 207 5.53 -18.85 0.12
C ALA A 207 6.68 -18.81 1.16
N ILE A 208 6.98 -17.67 1.78
CA ILE A 208 7.83 -17.66 2.99
C ILE A 208 7.21 -18.48 4.13
N MET A 209 5.87 -18.61 4.13
CA MET A 209 5.15 -19.44 5.09
C MET A 209 5.58 -20.91 5.05
N ASP A 210 6.05 -21.40 3.90
CA ASP A 210 6.52 -22.78 3.73
C ASP A 210 7.87 -22.97 4.45
N THR A 211 8.77 -22.00 4.30
CA THR A 211 10.08 -21.99 4.99
C THR A 211 9.90 -21.90 6.51
N ILE A 212 8.99 -21.04 6.97
CA ILE A 212 8.63 -20.93 8.40
C ILE A 212 7.95 -22.23 8.87
N GLY A 213 7.11 -22.83 8.03
CA GLY A 213 6.44 -24.10 8.27
C GLY A 213 7.40 -25.25 8.51
N GLU A 214 8.46 -25.34 7.71
CA GLU A 214 9.50 -26.37 7.87
C GLU A 214 10.26 -26.23 9.21
N GLU A 215 10.57 -24.99 9.60
CA GLU A 215 11.38 -24.71 10.80
C GLU A 215 10.58 -24.87 12.11
N LEU A 216 9.36 -24.30 12.14
CA LEU A 216 8.51 -24.27 13.34
C LEU A 216 7.49 -25.40 13.41
N LYS A 217 7.16 -26.03 12.29
CA LYS A 217 6.20 -27.15 12.18
C LYS A 217 4.84 -26.86 12.83
N PRO A 218 4.17 -25.74 12.51
CA PRO A 218 2.83 -25.50 13.00
C PRO A 218 1.81 -26.39 12.29
N GLU A 219 0.68 -26.69 12.93
CA GLU A 219 -0.41 -27.41 12.24
C GLU A 219 -1.07 -26.54 11.16
N VAL A 220 -1.23 -25.24 11.44
CA VAL A 220 -1.71 -24.24 10.47
C VAL A 220 -0.82 -23.00 10.53
N ALA A 221 -0.48 -22.42 9.38
CA ALA A 221 0.07 -21.08 9.30
C ALA A 221 -0.89 -20.14 8.55
N VAL A 222 -1.01 -18.91 9.04
CA VAL A 222 -1.68 -17.81 8.36
C VAL A 222 -0.68 -16.69 8.12
N ILE A 223 -0.55 -16.24 6.87
CA ILE A 223 0.23 -15.05 6.51
C ILE A 223 -0.71 -13.91 6.11
N LEU A 224 -0.64 -12.82 6.87
CA LEU A 224 -1.30 -11.55 6.64
C LEU A 224 -0.32 -10.65 5.88
N ILE A 225 -0.63 -10.35 4.62
CA ILE A 225 0.33 -9.73 3.70
C ILE A 225 -0.30 -8.59 2.89
N GLY A 226 0.42 -7.47 2.79
CA GLY A 226 0.01 -6.33 1.97
C GLY A 226 -0.07 -6.69 0.48
N GLU A 227 -1.22 -6.42 -0.13
CA GLU A 227 -1.45 -6.67 -1.55
C GLU A 227 -0.75 -5.63 -2.43
N ARG A 228 -0.79 -5.82 -3.75
CA ARG A 228 -0.38 -4.79 -4.70
C ARG A 228 -1.28 -3.55 -4.51
N PRO A 229 -0.72 -2.35 -4.29
CA PRO A 229 -1.51 -1.12 -4.23
C PRO A 229 -2.37 -0.94 -5.48
N GLY A 230 -3.66 -0.70 -5.26
CA GLY A 230 -4.59 -0.30 -6.31
C GLY A 230 -4.55 1.21 -6.51
N LEU A 231 -5.19 1.69 -7.58
CA LEU A 231 -5.30 3.12 -7.85
C LEU A 231 -6.09 3.86 -6.76
N GLY A 232 -7.10 3.21 -6.16
CA GLY A 232 -7.99 3.84 -5.18
C GLY A 232 -7.61 3.59 -3.72
N THR A 233 -6.77 2.58 -3.44
CA THR A 233 -6.36 2.28 -2.08
C THR A 233 -5.05 1.49 -2.06
N ALA A 234 -4.17 1.85 -1.13
CA ALA A 234 -2.98 1.08 -0.79
C ALA A 234 -3.19 0.21 0.46
N GLU A 235 -4.37 0.23 1.06
CA GLU A 235 -4.64 -0.41 2.35
C GLU A 235 -5.11 -1.86 2.22
N SER A 236 -5.25 -2.40 1.01
CA SER A 236 -5.73 -3.78 0.81
C SER A 236 -4.73 -4.81 1.31
N MET A 237 -5.17 -5.67 2.23
CA MET A 237 -4.40 -6.80 2.76
C MET A 237 -5.09 -8.13 2.42
N SER A 238 -4.30 -9.18 2.25
CA SER A 238 -4.77 -10.56 2.08
C SER A 238 -4.31 -11.43 3.24
N ALA A 239 -5.08 -12.48 3.53
CA ALA A 239 -4.71 -13.57 4.42
C ALA A 239 -4.63 -14.88 3.62
N TYR A 240 -3.47 -15.54 3.66
CA TYR A 240 -3.27 -16.86 3.08
C TYR A 240 -3.10 -17.87 4.21
N ILE A 241 -3.86 -18.96 4.19
CA ILE A 241 -3.89 -19.97 5.24
C ILE A 241 -3.50 -21.32 4.65
N GLY A 242 -2.57 -22.01 5.28
CA GLY A 242 -2.14 -23.35 4.87
C GLY A 242 -2.14 -24.32 6.05
N TYR A 243 -2.73 -25.50 5.86
CA TYR A 243 -2.59 -26.64 6.76
C TYR A 243 -1.27 -27.37 6.46
N ASN A 244 -0.52 -27.68 7.50
CA ASN A 244 0.80 -28.33 7.45
C ASN A 244 1.72 -27.70 6.38
N PRO A 245 2.04 -26.39 6.51
CA PRO A 245 2.89 -25.66 5.56
C PRO A 245 4.27 -26.29 5.50
N ARG A 246 4.78 -26.51 4.29
CA ARG A 246 6.01 -27.25 4.02
C ARG A 246 6.62 -26.82 2.70
N LEU A 247 7.92 -26.99 2.54
CA LEU A 247 8.59 -26.67 1.29
C LEU A 247 7.96 -27.45 0.11
N GLY A 248 7.61 -26.73 -0.95
CA GLY A 248 6.98 -27.31 -2.14
C GLY A 248 5.44 -27.43 -2.07
N MET A 249 4.80 -26.90 -1.03
CA MET A 249 3.34 -26.73 -0.98
C MET A 249 2.85 -25.94 -2.21
N VAL A 250 1.84 -26.48 -2.91
CA VAL A 250 1.29 -25.79 -4.08
C VAL A 250 0.27 -24.73 -3.66
N GLU A 251 0.15 -23.65 -4.43
CA GLU A 251 -0.73 -22.52 -4.08
C GLU A 251 -2.20 -22.91 -3.92
N SER A 252 -2.68 -23.94 -4.65
CA SER A 252 -4.05 -24.43 -4.53
C SER A 252 -4.36 -25.06 -3.16
N GLU A 253 -3.34 -25.46 -2.39
CA GLU A 253 -3.52 -25.94 -1.02
C GLU A 253 -3.74 -24.80 -0.02
N ARG A 254 -3.66 -23.53 -0.44
CA ARG A 254 -3.87 -22.37 0.44
C ARG A 254 -5.29 -21.84 0.32
N THR A 255 -5.91 -21.55 1.46
CA THR A 255 -7.16 -20.79 1.50
C THR A 255 -6.83 -19.30 1.54
N VAL A 256 -7.54 -18.49 0.74
CA VAL A 256 -7.31 -17.04 0.66
C VAL A 256 -8.55 -16.26 1.05
N ILE A 257 -8.35 -15.23 1.88
CA ILE A 257 -9.28 -14.14 2.08
C ILE A 257 -8.57 -12.85 1.66
N SER A 258 -9.04 -12.20 0.60
CA SER A 258 -8.47 -10.97 0.05
C SER A 258 -9.30 -9.74 0.39
N ASN A 259 -8.82 -8.56 -0.01
CA ASN A 259 -9.56 -7.30 0.09
C ASN A 259 -9.97 -6.95 1.53
N ILE A 260 -9.06 -7.20 2.47
CA ILE A 260 -9.20 -6.77 3.86
C ILE A 260 -8.75 -5.31 3.94
N HIS A 261 -9.72 -4.41 4.02
CA HIS A 261 -9.54 -2.96 4.22
C HIS A 261 -10.90 -2.31 4.51
N LYS A 262 -10.91 -1.02 4.85
CA LYS A 262 -12.14 -0.27 5.19
C LYS A 262 -13.26 -0.30 4.13
N GLY A 263 -12.90 -0.41 2.86
CA GLY A 263 -13.84 -0.47 1.73
C GLY A 263 -14.13 -1.88 1.21
N GLY A 264 -13.51 -2.90 1.82
CA GLY A 264 -13.75 -4.31 1.56
C GLY A 264 -14.26 -4.98 2.83
N THR A 265 -13.64 -6.09 3.24
CA THR A 265 -13.96 -6.69 4.55
C THR A 265 -13.23 -5.91 5.66
N PRO A 266 -13.94 -5.31 6.63
CA PRO A 266 -13.30 -4.57 7.72
C PRO A 266 -12.35 -5.45 8.54
N ALA A 267 -11.22 -4.89 8.97
CA ALA A 267 -10.14 -5.62 9.64
C ALA A 267 -10.58 -6.46 10.86
N ALA A 268 -11.44 -5.90 11.72
CA ALA A 268 -11.94 -6.61 12.90
C ALA A 268 -12.86 -7.80 12.54
N GLU A 269 -13.75 -7.61 11.56
CA GLU A 269 -14.62 -8.67 11.04
C GLU A 269 -13.82 -9.77 10.35
N ALA A 270 -12.82 -9.38 9.54
CA ALA A 270 -11.89 -10.31 8.92
C ALA A 270 -11.15 -11.14 9.98
N GLY A 271 -10.69 -10.54 11.09
CA GLY A 271 -10.05 -11.27 12.18
C GLY A 271 -10.94 -12.36 12.79
N ALA A 272 -12.22 -12.04 13.06
CA ALA A 272 -13.19 -13.01 13.59
C ALA A 272 -13.50 -14.12 12.58
N HIS A 273 -13.69 -13.77 11.30
CA HIS A 273 -13.92 -14.72 10.23
C HIS A 273 -12.73 -15.66 10.04
N LEU A 274 -11.51 -15.13 10.07
CA LEU A 274 -10.27 -15.91 9.98
C LEU A 274 -10.14 -16.90 11.14
N ALA A 275 -10.48 -16.51 12.38
CA ALA A 275 -10.46 -17.43 13.52
C ALA A 275 -11.39 -18.64 13.30
N SER A 276 -12.62 -18.39 12.86
CA SER A 276 -13.58 -19.47 12.54
C SER A 276 -13.09 -20.35 11.39
N LEU A 277 -12.55 -19.76 10.33
CA LEU A 277 -12.03 -20.49 9.17
C LEU A 277 -10.80 -21.35 9.53
N ILE A 278 -9.87 -20.81 10.30
CA ILE A 278 -8.69 -21.55 10.79
C ILE A 278 -9.14 -22.72 11.67
N LYS A 279 -10.14 -22.52 12.54
CA LYS A 279 -10.69 -23.61 13.33
C LYS A 279 -11.27 -24.72 12.44
N ARG A 280 -12.00 -24.35 11.38
CA ARG A 280 -12.53 -25.32 10.40
C ARG A 280 -11.41 -26.09 9.68
N ILE A 281 -10.33 -25.40 9.31
CA ILE A 281 -9.14 -26.01 8.69
C ILE A 281 -8.46 -27.00 9.64
N LEU A 282 -8.34 -26.66 10.93
CA LEU A 282 -7.79 -27.55 11.96
C LEU A 282 -8.63 -28.82 12.12
N ASP A 283 -9.96 -28.68 12.16
CA ASP A 283 -10.88 -29.79 12.34
C ASP A 283 -10.92 -30.70 11.10
N ALA A 284 -10.90 -30.12 9.90
CA ALA A 284 -10.86 -30.86 8.62
C ALA A 284 -9.48 -31.42 8.27
N LYS A 285 -8.40 -30.89 8.88
CA LYS A 285 -7.00 -31.19 8.52
C LYS A 285 -6.70 -30.98 7.05
N ALA A 286 -7.30 -29.95 6.46
CA ALA A 286 -7.18 -29.62 5.05
C ALA A 286 -7.41 -28.12 4.83
N SER A 287 -6.78 -27.57 3.78
CA SER A 287 -6.92 -26.17 3.36
C SER A 287 -6.97 -26.05 1.85
N GLY A 288 -7.28 -24.85 1.35
CA GLY A 288 -7.40 -24.57 -0.08
C GLY A 288 -8.49 -25.40 -0.74
N VAL A 289 -8.20 -25.95 -1.90
CA VAL A 289 -9.15 -26.77 -2.68
C VAL A 289 -9.55 -28.08 -1.99
N ASN A 290 -8.84 -28.49 -0.94
CA ASN A 290 -9.11 -29.72 -0.18
C ASN A 290 -10.00 -29.47 1.04
N LEU A 291 -10.38 -28.21 1.32
CA LEU A 291 -11.27 -27.86 2.43
C LEU A 291 -12.73 -28.00 1.99
N GLU A 292 -13.44 -28.98 2.55
CA GLU A 292 -14.88 -29.18 2.37
C GLU A 292 -15.74 -28.11 3.08
#